data_AF-A0A534KGT5-F1
#
_entry.id   AF-A0A534KGT5-F1
#
_cell.length_a   1.000
_cell.length_b   1.000
_cell.length_c   1.000
_cell.angle_alpha   90.00
_cell.angle_beta   90.00
_cell.angle_gamma   90.00
#
_symmetry.space_group_name_H-M   'P 1'
#
loop_
_entity.id
_entity.type
_entity.pdbx_description
1 polymer ?
#
loop_
_entity_poly.entity_id
_entity_poly.type
_entity_poly.pdbx_seq_one_letter_code
_entity_poly.pdbx_strand_id
1 'polypeptide(L)'
;MEVYYALLRDGGPRQRAREIIASFEPVLVDFSLAEILGAMDMRVLWPRGRARISYVDAVSYHLAQRRRLQFLTGDPAFKGLPGVAFIRISGSRSGG
;
A
#
# COMPACT_ATOMS: atom_id res chain seq x y z
N MET A 1 5.41 4.80 5.61
CA MET A 1 5.35 4.28 7.00
C MET A 1 5.89 2.86 7.10
N GLU A 2 5.42 1.90 6.29
CA GLU A 2 5.79 0.49 6.44
C GLU A 2 7.22 0.14 5.99
N VAL A 3 7.70 0.74 4.89
CA VAL A 3 8.99 0.39 4.28
C VAL A 3 10.17 0.60 5.25
N TYR A 4 10.25 1.79 5.88
CA TYR A 4 11.34 2.09 6.82
C TYR A 4 11.33 1.14 8.03
N TYR A 5 10.14 0.86 8.57
CA TYR A 5 9.98 -0.07 9.68
C TYR A 5 10.42 -1.48 9.29
N ALA A 6 9.98 -2.00 8.14
CA ALA A 6 10.35 -3.33 7.66
C ALA A 6 11.87 -3.47 7.49
N LEU A 7 12.53 -2.49 6.88
CA LEU A 7 13.98 -2.48 6.70
C LEU A 7 14.74 -2.58 8.04
N LEU A 8 14.24 -1.90 9.09
CA LEU A 8 14.86 -1.97 10.42
C LEU A 8 14.55 -3.29 11.13
N ARG A 9 13.29 -3.75 11.06
CA ARG A 9 12.84 -5.00 11.67
C ARG A 9 13.65 -6.19 11.16
N ASP A 10 13.99 -6.19 9.88
CA ASP A 10 14.72 -7.26 9.21
C ASP A 10 16.26 -7.14 9.42
N GLY A 11 16.70 -6.30 10.35
CA GLY A 11 18.12 -6.14 10.73
C GLY A 11 18.93 -5.21 9.83
N GLY A 12 18.28 -4.45 8.95
CA GLY A 12 18.95 -3.54 8.03
C GLY A 12 19.64 -2.37 8.73
N PRO A 13 20.79 -1.88 8.21
CA PRO A 13 21.46 -0.71 8.75
C PRO A 13 20.58 0.54 8.67
N ARG A 14 20.43 1.26 9.79
CA ARG A 14 19.57 2.46 9.88
C ARG A 14 19.91 3.53 8.84
N GLN A 15 21.20 3.75 8.58
CA GLN A 15 21.64 4.73 7.58
C GLN A 15 21.18 4.35 6.18
N ARG A 16 21.33 3.07 5.79
CA ARG A 16 20.88 2.58 4.49
C ARG A 16 19.37 2.66 4.34
N ALA A 17 18.63 2.36 5.41
CA ALA A 17 17.17 2.50 5.41
C ALA A 17 16.74 3.96 5.18
N ARG A 18 17.44 4.94 5.77
CA ARG A 18 17.17 6.37 5.54
C ARG A 18 17.40 6.78 4.08
N GLU A 19 18.51 6.34 3.48
CA GLU A 19 18.84 6.62 2.08
C GLU A 19 17.78 6.08 1.11
N ILE A 20 17.31 4.85 1.34
CA ILE A 20 16.24 4.25 0.54
C ILE A 20 14.98 5.09 0.62
N ILE A 21 14.56 5.50 1.82
CA ILE A 21 13.36 6.33 1.98
C ILE A 21 13.54 7.71 1.36
N ALA A 22 14.70 8.35 1.52
CA ALA A 22 15.00 9.64 0.91
C ALA A 22 14.92 9.59 -0.62
N SER A 23 15.25 8.46 -1.25
CA SER A 23 15.13 8.33 -2.71
C SER A 23 13.69 8.41 -3.23
N PHE A 24 12.67 8.19 -2.38
CA PHE A 24 11.26 8.33 -2.74
C PHE A 24 10.72 9.75 -2.54
N GLU A 25 11.46 10.64 -1.87
CA GLU A 25 11.02 12.01 -1.57
C GLU A 25 10.42 12.76 -2.77
N PRO A 26 11.00 12.71 -3.99
CA PRO A 26 10.45 13.42 -5.15
C PRO A 26 9.07 12.96 -5.62
N VAL A 27 8.63 11.78 -5.17
CA VAL A 27 7.36 11.15 -5.60
C VAL A 27 6.43 10.86 -4.42
N LEU A 28 6.73 11.40 -3.23
CA LEU A 28 5.85 11.26 -2.07
C LEU A 28 4.52 11.96 -2.32
N VAL A 29 3.44 11.27 -1.96
CA VAL A 29 2.09 11.82 -1.97
C VAL A 29 1.64 11.96 -0.53
N ASP A 30 1.44 13.21 -0.11
CA ASP A 30 0.84 13.50 1.18
C ASP A 30 -0.66 13.22 1.19
N PHE A 31 -1.19 12.97 2.39
CA PHE A 31 -2.62 12.80 2.61
C PHE A 31 -3.10 13.68 3.77
N SER A 32 -4.32 14.17 3.60
CA SER A 32 -5.05 15.03 4.53
C SER A 32 -5.98 14.21 5.42
N LEU A 33 -6.53 14.85 6.47
CA LEU A 33 -7.58 14.27 7.29
C LEU A 33 -8.80 13.86 6.46
N ALA A 34 -9.18 14.64 5.44
CA ALA A 34 -10.31 14.31 4.57
C ALA A 34 -10.08 13.00 3.80
N GLU A 35 -8.85 12.76 3.32
CA GLU A 35 -8.48 11.50 2.65
C GLU A 35 -8.47 10.33 3.64
N ILE A 36 -8.08 10.56 4.90
CA ILE A 36 -8.17 9.53 5.96
C ILE A 36 -9.64 9.16 6.22
N LEU A 37 -10.51 10.15 6.44
CA LEU A 37 -11.93 9.90 6.71
C LEU A 37 -12.61 9.19 5.53
N GLY A 38 -12.35 9.65 4.31
CA GLY A 38 -12.88 8.99 3.10
C GLY A 38 -12.39 7.55 2.94
N ALA A 39 -11.15 7.24 3.34
CA ALA A 39 -10.66 5.87 3.38
C ALA A 39 -11.37 5.01 4.43
N MET A 40 -11.71 5.58 5.59
CA MET A 40 -12.48 4.88 6.64
C MET A 40 -13.89 4.55 6.16
N ASP A 41 -14.57 5.50 5.52
CA ASP A 41 -15.90 5.29 4.94
C ASP A 41 -15.86 4.19 3.87
N MET A 42 -14.88 4.27 2.96
CA MET A 42 -14.66 3.24 1.93
C MET A 42 -14.42 1.86 2.55
N ARG A 43 -13.67 1.78 3.66
CA ARG A 43 -13.36 0.52 4.34
C ARG A 43 -14.59 -0.10 5.02
N VAL A 44 -15.51 0.72 5.55
CA VAL A 44 -16.80 0.24 6.07
C VAL A 44 -17.64 -0.37 4.95
N LEU A 45 -17.59 0.24 3.76
CA LEU A 45 -18.30 -0.22 2.56
C LEU A 45 -17.53 -1.28 1.75
N TRP A 46 -16.43 -1.80 2.28
CA TRP A 46 -15.58 -2.75 1.57
C TRP A 46 -16.39 -4.00 1.15
N PRO A 47 -16.25 -4.51 -0.09
CA PRO A 47 -17.11 -5.56 -0.61
C PRO A 47 -17.12 -6.81 0.27
N ARG A 48 -18.34 -7.23 0.66
CA ARG A 48 -18.54 -8.49 1.37
C ARG A 48 -18.10 -9.65 0.48
N GLY A 49 -17.34 -10.59 1.03
CA GLY A 49 -16.75 -11.72 0.30
C GLY A 49 -15.32 -11.47 -0.22
N ARG A 50 -14.78 -10.25 -0.07
CA ARG A 50 -13.33 -10.01 -0.24
C ARG A 50 -12.60 -10.11 1.11
N ALA A 51 -11.30 -10.40 1.03
CA ALA A 51 -10.43 -10.30 2.20
C ALA A 51 -10.50 -8.88 2.78
N ARG A 52 -10.43 -8.78 4.11
CA ARG A 52 -10.37 -7.50 4.81
C ARG A 52 -9.02 -6.84 4.53
N ILE A 53 -9.06 -5.52 4.36
CA ILE A 53 -7.86 -4.71 4.13
C ILE A 53 -7.44 -3.97 5.40
N SER A 54 -6.15 -3.68 5.52
CA SER A 54 -5.61 -2.87 6.62
C SER A 54 -6.05 -1.40 6.47
N TYR A 55 -5.80 -0.58 7.50
CA TYR A 55 -6.00 0.86 7.39
C TYR A 55 -5.05 1.50 6.39
N VAL A 56 -3.80 1.05 6.33
CA VAL A 56 -2.80 1.59 5.38
C VAL A 56 -3.22 1.27 3.95
N ASP A 57 -3.70 0.07 3.69
CA ASP A 57 -4.22 -0.31 2.38
C ASP A 57 -5.45 0.53 1.99
N ALA A 58 -6.38 0.74 2.93
CA ALA A 58 -7.56 1.56 2.69
C ALA A 58 -7.20 3.00 2.33
N VAL A 59 -6.30 3.63 3.10
CA VAL A 59 -5.83 4.99 2.83
C VAL A 59 -5.12 5.06 1.48
N SER A 60 -4.22 4.12 1.20
CA SER A 60 -3.43 4.12 -0.03
C SER A 60 -4.31 3.93 -1.28
N TYR A 61 -5.26 3.00 -1.23
CA TYR A 61 -6.17 2.76 -2.35
C TYR A 61 -7.16 3.92 -2.54
N HIS A 62 -7.73 4.45 -1.45
CA HIS A 62 -8.61 5.63 -1.52
C HIS A 62 -7.88 6.84 -2.13
N LEU A 63 -6.65 7.10 -1.68
CA LEU A 63 -5.81 8.19 -2.19
C LEU A 63 -5.53 8.01 -3.69
N ALA A 64 -5.18 6.80 -4.13
CA ALA A 64 -4.96 6.51 -5.55
C ALA A 64 -6.21 6.82 -6.39
N GLN A 65 -7.40 6.40 -5.94
CA GLN A 65 -8.66 6.72 -6.63
C GLN A 65 -8.90 8.23 -6.71
N ARG A 66 -8.76 8.93 -5.58
CA ARG A 66 -8.97 10.39 -5.49
C ARG A 66 -8.03 11.18 -6.39
N ARG A 67 -6.78 10.73 -6.50
CA ARG A 67 -5.73 11.34 -7.32
C ARG A 67 -5.71 10.84 -8.76
N ARG A 68 -6.63 9.92 -9.13
CA ARG A 68 -6.70 9.26 -10.45
C ARG A 68 -5.38 8.56 -10.84
N LEU A 69 -4.70 7.99 -9.85
CA LEU A 69 -3.50 7.19 -10.02
C LEU A 69 -3.85 5.71 -10.15
N GLN A 70 -3.00 4.95 -10.83
CA GLN A 70 -3.09 3.49 -10.80
C GLN A 70 -2.60 2.97 -9.44
N PHE A 71 -3.35 2.03 -8.85
CA PHE A 71 -2.98 1.36 -7.62
C PHE A 71 -2.28 0.03 -7.96
N LEU A 72 -0.95 0.05 -7.96
CA LEU A 72 -0.12 -1.13 -8.23
C LEU A 72 -0.02 -2.01 -6.98
N THR A 73 -0.45 -3.27 -7.06
CA THR A 73 -0.35 -4.20 -5.92
C THR A 73 -0.33 -5.66 -6.36
N GLY A 74 0.25 -6.51 -5.52
CA GLY A 74 0.16 -7.97 -5.63
C GLY A 74 -0.87 -8.60 -4.70
N ASP A 75 -1.58 -7.82 -3.88
CA ASP A 75 -2.55 -8.33 -2.91
C ASP A 75 -3.88 -8.74 -3.60
N PRO A 76 -4.28 -10.03 -3.51
CA PRO A 76 -5.52 -10.53 -4.09
C PRO A 76 -6.79 -9.80 -3.61
N ALA A 77 -6.79 -9.19 -2.42
CA ALA A 77 -7.93 -8.43 -1.89
C ALA A 77 -8.37 -7.33 -2.87
N PHE A 78 -7.42 -6.75 -3.61
CA PHE A 78 -7.62 -5.64 -4.54
C PHE A 78 -7.87 -6.09 -5.99
N LYS A 79 -7.67 -7.38 -6.29
CA LYS A 79 -7.72 -7.87 -7.68
C LYS A 79 -9.08 -7.58 -8.33
N GLY A 80 -9.04 -6.92 -9.49
CA GLY A 80 -10.22 -6.57 -10.28
C GLY A 80 -11.01 -5.36 -9.78
N LEU A 81 -10.50 -4.61 -8.79
CA LEU A 81 -11.10 -3.34 -8.40
C LEU A 81 -10.71 -2.21 -9.38
N PRO A 82 -11.53 -1.15 -9.48
CA PRO A 82 -11.26 -0.02 -10.37
C PRO A 82 -9.88 0.61 -10.14
N GLY A 83 -9.16 0.94 -11.21
CA GLY A 83 -7.85 1.59 -11.13
C GLY A 83 -6.72 0.72 -10.53
N VAL A 84 -6.96 -0.56 -10.26
CA VAL A 84 -5.93 -1.48 -9.75
C VAL A 84 -5.11 -2.08 -10.91
N ALA A 85 -3.80 -1.90 -10.84
CA ALA A 85 -2.84 -2.63 -11.65
C ALA A 85 -2.32 -3.82 -10.82
N PHE A 86 -2.86 -5.02 -11.08
CA PHE A 86 -2.51 -6.21 -10.31
C PHE A 86 -1.29 -6.93 -10.90
N ILE A 87 -0.28 -7.18 -10.08
CA ILE A 87 0.91 -7.95 -10.47
C ILE A 87 1.01 -9.27 -9.72
N ARG A 88 1.50 -10.31 -10.40
CA ARG A 88 1.92 -11.55 -9.74
C ARG A 88 3.41 -11.47 -9.49
N ILE A 89 3.81 -11.55 -8.22
CA ILE A 89 5.23 -11.67 -7.87
C ILE A 89 5.62 -13.14 -8.01
N SER A 90 6.28 -13.49 -9.12
CA SER A 90 6.81 -14.83 -9.38
C SER A 90 8.05 -15.05 -8.50
N GLY A 91 7.88 -15.43 -7.23
CA GLY A 91 9.05 -15.49 -6.34
C GLY A 91 8.78 -15.92 -4.90
N SER A 92 8.24 -17.11 -4.69
CA SER A 92 8.55 -17.87 -3.48
C SER A 92 8.59 -19.35 -3.85
N ARG A 93 9.79 -19.88 -4.07
CA ARG A 93 10.00 -21.32 -3.97
C ARG A 93 9.58 -21.71 -2.55
N SER A 94 8.56 -22.54 -2.45
CA SER A 94 8.33 -23.41 -1.31
C SER A 94 9.62 -24.18 -1.03
N GLY A 95 10.30 -23.84 0.07
CA GLY A 95 11.30 -24.74 0.65
C GLY A 95 10.55 -25.93 1.24
N GLY A 96 10.85 -27.12 0.74
CA GLY A 96 10.47 -28.39 1.36
C GLY A 96 11.40 -28.78 2.48
#